data_AF-A0A6I6JR55-F1
#
_entry.id   AF-A0A6I6JR55-F1
#
_cell.length_a   1.000
_cell.length_b   1.000
_cell.length_c   1.000
_cell.angle_alpha   90.00
_cell.angle_beta   90.00
_cell.angle_gamma   90.00
#
_symmetry.space_group_name_H-M   'P 1'
#
loop_
_entity.id
_entity.type
_entity.pdbx_description
1 polymer ?
#
loop_
_entity_poly.entity_id
_entity_poly.type
_entity_poly.pdbx_seq_one_letter_code
_entity_poly.pdbx_strand_id
1 'polypeptide(L)'
;MDNLKENTPELSKIKKENPFRVPENYFDDFSARLQMKIEAEKKVVPAPKKSIIQLLKPAISLAASFALIFLLVYWPLKSFLPNKLAESNTIEIESYDNENQYLTLLEGIDENSFYALLDEPTAKVEFSDDELINYINTNISEYDIYLGTDN
;
A
#
# COMPACT_ATOMS: atom_id res chain seq x y z
N MET A 1 21.24 58.32 -59.05
CA MET A 1 20.63 56.97 -58.99
C MET A 1 21.27 56.00 -60.00
N ASP A 2 22.40 56.37 -60.60
CA ASP A 2 22.94 55.68 -61.78
C ASP A 2 23.98 54.60 -61.47
N ASN A 3 24.49 54.55 -60.23
CA ASN A 3 25.54 53.61 -59.82
C ASN A 3 25.05 52.16 -59.51
N LEU A 4 23.73 51.92 -59.48
CA LEU A 4 23.15 50.58 -59.25
C LEU A 4 23.04 49.74 -60.53
N LYS A 5 23.08 50.38 -61.70
CA LYS A 5 22.92 49.68 -63.00
C LYS A 5 24.17 48.89 -63.40
N GLU A 6 25.34 49.31 -62.91
CA GLU A 6 26.64 48.73 -63.27
C GLU A 6 27.02 47.52 -62.41
N ASN A 7 26.71 47.56 -61.12
CA ASN A 7 27.14 46.52 -60.16
C ASN A 7 26.13 45.36 -59.99
N THR A 8 24.89 45.52 -60.48
CA THR A 8 23.81 44.53 -60.34
C THR A 8 22.85 44.57 -61.54
N PRO A 9 23.25 44.02 -62.70
CA PRO A 9 22.44 44.05 -63.93
C PRO A 9 21.15 43.22 -63.86
N GLU A 10 21.01 42.35 -62.85
CA GLU A 10 19.79 41.56 -62.64
C GLU A 10 18.70 42.35 -61.91
N LEU A 11 19.07 43.19 -60.95
CA LEU A 11 18.14 44.06 -60.20
C LEU A 11 17.50 45.13 -61.07
N SER A 12 18.19 45.58 -62.14
CA SER A 12 17.65 46.57 -63.08
C SER A 12 16.59 45.98 -64.02
N LYS A 13 16.53 44.65 -64.17
CA LYS A 13 15.52 43.93 -64.97
C LYS A 13 14.23 43.67 -64.19
N ILE A 14 14.25 43.78 -62.86
CA ILE A 14 13.08 43.59 -62.00
C ILE A 14 12.18 44.82 -62.11
N LYS A 15 10.90 44.62 -62.40
CA LYS A 15 9.91 45.70 -62.43
C LYS A 15 9.86 46.38 -61.05
N LYS A 16 9.88 47.71 -61.03
CA LYS A 16 9.73 48.53 -59.81
C LYS A 16 8.28 48.58 -59.31
N GLU A 17 7.58 47.46 -59.37
CA GLU A 17 6.26 47.27 -58.78
C GLU A 17 6.44 46.52 -57.47
N ASN A 18 5.62 46.83 -56.46
CA ASN A 18 5.66 46.11 -55.20
C ASN A 18 4.99 44.74 -55.39
N PRO A 19 5.71 43.61 -55.35
CA PRO A 19 5.11 42.29 -55.51
C PRO A 19 4.31 41.86 -54.26
N PHE A 20 4.47 42.56 -53.14
CA PHE A 20 3.78 42.29 -51.90
C PHE A 20 2.57 43.21 -51.78
N ARG A 21 1.48 42.83 -52.45
CA ARG A 21 0.17 43.46 -52.26
C ARG A 21 -0.78 42.45 -51.62
N VAL A 22 -1.50 42.90 -50.59
CA VAL A 22 -2.58 42.10 -50.01
C VAL A 22 -3.78 42.08 -50.97
N PRO A 23 -4.59 41.01 -50.96
CA PRO A 23 -5.86 41.00 -51.69
C PRO A 23 -6.74 42.18 -51.29
N GLU A 24 -7.58 42.63 -52.24
CA GLU A 24 -8.61 43.63 -51.94
C GLU A 24 -9.52 43.14 -50.80
N ASN A 25 -9.85 44.05 -49.88
CA ASN A 25 -10.65 43.79 -48.68
C ASN A 25 -10.06 42.76 -47.69
N TYR A 26 -8.75 42.46 -47.77
CA TYR A 26 -8.10 41.50 -46.85
C TYR A 26 -8.31 41.86 -45.37
N PHE A 27 -8.15 43.14 -45.04
CA PHE A 27 -8.29 43.62 -43.66
C PHE A 27 -9.75 43.82 -43.24
N ASP A 28 -10.66 44.08 -44.19
CA ASP A 28 -12.06 44.34 -43.90
C ASP A 28 -12.79 43.08 -43.41
N ASP A 29 -12.51 41.91 -44.00
CA ASP A 29 -13.08 40.60 -43.59
C ASP A 29 -12.18 39.82 -42.61
N PHE A 30 -11.00 40.34 -42.26
CA PHE A 30 -10.06 39.62 -41.39
C PHE A 30 -10.69 39.28 -40.03
N SER A 31 -11.36 40.24 -39.40
CA SER A 31 -11.96 40.08 -38.07
C SER A 31 -13.05 39.01 -38.06
N ALA A 32 -13.91 38.99 -39.09
CA ALA A 32 -14.98 37.99 -39.20
C ALA A 32 -14.40 36.58 -39.43
N ARG A 33 -13.40 36.45 -40.30
CA ARG A 33 -12.68 35.18 -40.53
C ARG A 33 -11.98 34.67 -39.27
N LEU A 34 -11.36 35.56 -38.50
CA LEU A 34 -10.70 35.22 -37.24
C LEU A 34 -11.72 34.70 -36.22
N GLN A 35 -12.83 35.41 -36.05
CA GLN A 35 -13.88 35.01 -35.12
C GLN A 35 -14.49 33.64 -35.50
N MET A 36 -14.77 33.41 -36.78
CA MET A 36 -15.26 32.10 -37.25
C MET A 36 -14.30 30.95 -36.92
N LYS A 37 -12.98 31.17 -37.05
CA LYS A 37 -11.97 30.16 -36.68
C LYS A 37 -11.96 29.87 -35.18
N ILE A 38 -11.99 30.91 -34.35
CA ILE A 38 -12.01 30.77 -32.88
C ILE A 38 -13.28 30.01 -32.44
N GLU A 39 -14.44 30.34 -33.01
CA GLU A 39 -15.69 29.66 -32.68
C GLU A 39 -15.73 28.20 -33.17
N ALA A 40 -15.15 27.93 -34.35
CA ALA A 40 -15.01 26.58 -34.86
C ALA A 40 -14.13 25.74 -33.91
N GLU A 41 -12.95 26.25 -33.52
CA GLU A 41 -12.02 25.59 -32.60
C GLU A 41 -12.62 25.35 -31.21
N LYS A 42 -13.41 26.31 -30.70
CA LYS A 42 -14.13 26.16 -29.42
C LYS A 42 -15.14 25.01 -29.42
N LYS A 43 -15.73 24.68 -30.58
CA LYS A 43 -16.74 23.62 -30.71
C LYS A 43 -16.15 22.21 -30.84
N VAL A 44 -14.84 22.05 -31.06
CA VAL A 44 -14.20 20.74 -31.34
C VAL A 44 -13.55 20.06 -30.13
N VAL A 45 -13.71 20.59 -28.91
CA VAL A 45 -13.24 19.90 -27.71
C VAL A 45 -14.43 19.29 -26.98
N PRO A 46 -14.92 18.09 -27.35
CA PRO A 46 -15.70 17.31 -26.43
C PRO A 46 -14.81 17.04 -25.22
N ALA A 47 -15.16 17.61 -24.07
CA ALA A 47 -14.47 17.34 -22.82
C ALA A 47 -14.31 15.81 -22.69
N PRO A 48 -13.10 15.27 -22.47
CA PRO A 48 -12.92 13.84 -22.34
C PRO A 48 -13.73 13.39 -21.11
N LYS A 49 -14.81 12.65 -21.35
CA LYS A 49 -15.60 12.00 -20.31
C LYS A 49 -14.68 11.00 -19.62
N LYS A 50 -14.03 11.41 -18.53
CA LYS A 50 -13.13 10.56 -17.74
C LYS A 50 -13.97 9.41 -17.18
N SER A 51 -13.87 8.25 -17.82
CA SER A 51 -14.62 7.08 -17.43
C SER A 51 -13.94 6.44 -16.22
N ILE A 52 -14.57 6.54 -15.05
CA ILE A 52 -14.05 6.08 -13.75
C ILE A 52 -13.71 4.59 -13.76
N ILE A 53 -14.34 3.81 -14.67
CA ILE A 53 -14.03 2.39 -14.91
C ILE A 53 -12.58 2.12 -15.33
N GLN A 54 -11.85 3.11 -15.86
CA GLN A 54 -10.43 2.94 -16.20
C GLN A 54 -9.51 2.97 -14.97
N LEU A 55 -9.97 3.55 -13.85
CA LEU A 55 -9.22 3.62 -12.59
C LEU A 55 -9.42 2.37 -11.70
N LEU A 56 -10.47 1.59 -11.94
CA LEU A 56 -10.69 0.32 -11.23
C LEU A 56 -9.87 -0.85 -11.80
N LYS A 57 -9.32 -0.72 -13.02
CA LYS A 57 -8.55 -1.78 -13.68
C LYS A 57 -7.39 -2.35 -12.83
N PRO A 58 -6.59 -1.56 -12.09
CA PRO A 58 -5.55 -2.10 -11.22
C PRO A 58 -6.06 -2.56 -9.84
N ALA A 59 -7.19 -2.05 -9.34
CA ALA A 59 -7.70 -2.35 -7.99
C ALA A 59 -8.54 -3.64 -7.89
N ILE A 60 -8.93 -4.21 -9.04
CA ILE A 60 -9.70 -5.45 -9.10
C ILE A 60 -8.92 -6.67 -8.58
N SER A 61 -7.59 -6.70 -8.73
CA SER A 61 -6.75 -7.77 -8.18
C SER A 61 -6.75 -7.78 -6.65
N LEU A 62 -6.78 -6.59 -6.03
CA LEU A 62 -6.82 -6.44 -4.59
C LEU A 62 -8.16 -6.93 -4.02
N ALA A 63 -9.27 -6.53 -4.62
CA ALA A 63 -10.59 -7.00 -4.23
C ALA A 63 -10.75 -8.52 -4.43
N ALA A 64 -10.20 -9.08 -5.51
CA ALA A 64 -10.19 -10.51 -5.75
C ALA A 64 -9.38 -11.29 -4.70
N SER A 65 -8.26 -10.74 -4.21
CA SER A 65 -7.48 -11.34 -3.12
C SER A 65 -8.28 -11.39 -1.82
N PHE A 66 -8.93 -10.29 -1.43
CA PHE A 66 -9.80 -10.27 -0.25
C PHE A 66 -10.99 -11.22 -0.40
N ALA A 67 -11.63 -11.26 -1.57
CA ALA A 67 -12.72 -12.19 -1.83
C ALA A 67 -12.27 -13.66 -1.78
N LEU A 68 -11.07 -13.96 -2.26
CA LEU A 68 -10.49 -15.31 -2.21
C LEU A 68 -10.18 -15.73 -0.77
N ILE A 69 -9.58 -14.85 0.04
CA ILE A 69 -9.34 -15.10 1.47
C ILE A 69 -10.67 -15.27 2.21
N PHE A 70 -11.64 -14.39 1.96
CA PHE A 70 -12.97 -14.48 2.53
C PHE A 70 -13.64 -15.79 2.13
N LEU A 71 -13.54 -16.23 0.88
CA LEU A 71 -14.07 -17.53 0.45
C LEU A 71 -13.33 -18.67 1.14
N LEU A 72 -12.00 -18.64 1.22
CA LEU A 72 -11.23 -19.70 1.89
C LEU A 72 -11.46 -19.81 3.40
N VAL A 73 -11.92 -18.74 4.07
CA VAL A 73 -12.17 -18.75 5.52
C VAL A 73 -13.67 -18.83 5.81
N TYR A 74 -14.46 -17.89 5.30
CA TYR A 74 -15.89 -17.80 5.57
C TYR A 74 -16.68 -18.96 4.95
N TRP A 75 -16.33 -19.40 3.73
CA TRP A 75 -17.04 -20.51 3.09
C TRP A 75 -16.91 -21.83 3.88
N PRO A 76 -15.71 -22.29 4.27
CA PRO A 76 -15.62 -23.52 5.04
C PRO A 76 -16.18 -23.38 6.46
N LEU A 77 -16.00 -22.22 7.12
CA LEU A 77 -16.62 -21.97 8.42
C LEU A 77 -18.14 -22.11 8.35
N LYS A 78 -18.78 -21.56 7.31
CA LYS A 78 -20.23 -21.66 7.15
C LYS A 78 -20.70 -23.03 6.65
N SER A 79 -19.94 -23.66 5.75
CA SER A 79 -20.35 -24.88 5.06
C SER A 79 -20.04 -26.16 5.84
N PHE A 80 -18.99 -26.18 6.67
CA PHE A 80 -18.57 -27.37 7.42
C PHE A 80 -18.84 -27.29 8.94
N LEU A 81 -19.12 -26.11 9.50
CA LEU A 81 -19.46 -25.93 10.92
C LEU A 81 -20.89 -25.40 11.12
N PRO A 82 -21.96 -26.08 10.64
CA PRO A 82 -23.31 -25.53 10.73
C PRO A 82 -23.89 -25.42 12.16
N ASN A 83 -23.27 -25.91 13.24
CA ASN A 83 -23.84 -25.84 14.62
C ASN A 83 -22.82 -25.97 15.79
N LYS A 84 -21.59 -25.45 15.70
CA LYS A 84 -20.54 -25.63 16.75
C LYS A 84 -20.04 -24.34 17.41
N LEU A 85 -20.74 -23.22 17.26
CA LEU A 85 -20.30 -21.92 17.80
C LEU A 85 -21.14 -21.42 18.99
N ALA A 86 -21.95 -22.29 19.58
CA ALA A 86 -22.72 -21.98 20.78
C ALA A 86 -22.80 -23.21 21.70
N GLU A 87 -21.65 -23.64 22.21
CA GLU A 87 -21.61 -24.37 23.47
C GLU A 87 -20.32 -23.98 24.19
N SER A 88 -20.46 -23.05 25.14
CA SER A 88 -19.43 -22.75 26.13
C SER A 88 -19.30 -23.96 27.04
N ASN A 89 -18.42 -24.88 26.67
CA ASN A 89 -17.80 -25.82 27.58
C ASN A 89 -16.34 -25.90 27.17
N THR A 90 -15.50 -25.46 28.11
CA THR A 90 -14.05 -25.54 28.09
C THR A 90 -13.58 -26.89 27.58
N ILE A 91 -12.99 -26.90 26.39
CA ILE A 91 -12.18 -28.01 25.91
C ILE A 91 -10.74 -27.54 26.05
N GLU A 92 -10.08 -28.05 27.08
CA GLU A 92 -8.63 -28.04 27.23
C GLU A 92 -8.03 -28.69 25.98
N ILE A 93 -7.35 -27.88 25.17
CA ILE A 93 -6.49 -28.38 24.10
C ILE A 93 -5.08 -28.24 24.64
N GLU A 94 -4.53 -29.36 25.11
CA GLU A 94 -3.11 -29.53 25.36
C GLU A 94 -2.36 -29.46 24.01
N SER A 95 -2.16 -28.24 23.52
CA SER A 95 -1.08 -27.95 22.60
C SER A 95 0.14 -27.61 23.45
N TYR A 96 1.09 -28.53 23.53
CA TYR A 96 2.46 -28.24 23.98
C TYR A 96 3.10 -27.27 22.97
N ASP A 97 2.75 -25.99 23.10
CA ASP A 97 3.42 -24.88 22.44
C ASP A 97 4.19 -24.12 23.50
N ASN A 98 5.35 -24.69 23.86
CA ASN A 98 6.21 -24.20 24.92
C ASN A 98 6.59 -22.72 24.68
N GLU A 99 6.72 -22.31 23.41
CA GLU A 99 7.08 -20.93 23.04
C GLU A 99 6.00 -19.92 23.43
N ASN A 100 4.73 -20.24 23.23
CA ASN A 100 3.64 -19.32 23.60
C ASN A 100 3.53 -19.14 25.12
N GLN A 101 3.87 -20.17 25.90
CA GLN A 101 3.86 -20.08 27.36
C GLN A 101 4.91 -19.08 27.86
N TYR A 102 6.13 -19.12 27.30
CA TYR A 102 7.17 -18.14 27.63
C TYR A 102 6.78 -16.72 27.22
N LEU A 103 6.11 -16.54 26.08
CA LEU A 103 5.65 -15.23 25.63
C LEU A 103 4.58 -14.64 26.56
N THR A 104 3.63 -15.45 27.01
CA THR A 104 2.62 -15.03 28.00
C THR A 104 3.25 -14.71 29.37
N LEU A 105 4.26 -15.46 29.78
CA LEU A 105 5.03 -15.18 30.99
C LEU A 105 5.82 -13.87 30.88
N LEU A 106 6.40 -13.58 29.70
CA LEU A 106 7.14 -12.34 29.43
C LEU A 106 6.24 -11.11 29.41
N GLU A 107 5.02 -11.24 28.88
CA GLU A 107 4.04 -10.15 28.85
C GLU A 107 3.60 -9.70 30.25
N GLY A 108 3.64 -10.60 31.24
CA GLY A 108 3.30 -10.29 32.63
C GLY A 108 4.41 -9.60 33.43
N ILE A 109 5.63 -9.49 32.89
CA ILE A 109 6.77 -8.89 33.59
C ILE A 109 6.88 -7.40 33.23
N ASP A 110 6.96 -6.55 34.25
CA ASP A 110 7.21 -5.12 34.06
C ASP A 110 8.62 -4.86 33.49
N GLU A 111 8.76 -3.85 32.64
CA GLU A 111 10.03 -3.55 31.94
C GLU A 111 11.21 -3.36 32.91
N ASN A 112 10.99 -2.72 34.05
CA ASN A 112 12.03 -2.49 35.06
C ASN A 112 12.48 -3.81 35.71
N SER A 113 11.56 -4.75 35.93
CA SER A 113 11.88 -6.10 36.42
C SER A 113 12.61 -6.92 35.37
N PHE A 114 12.25 -6.78 34.09
CA PHE A 114 12.97 -7.42 32.98
C PHE A 114 14.42 -6.95 32.90
N TYR A 115 14.67 -5.65 33.02
CA TYR A 115 16.05 -5.11 33.05
C TYR A 115 16.86 -5.61 34.25
N ALA A 116 16.25 -5.77 35.42
CA ALA A 116 16.92 -6.30 36.61
C ALA A 116 17.38 -7.76 36.42
N LEU A 117 16.61 -8.57 35.68
CA LEU A 117 16.99 -9.95 35.34
C LEU A 117 18.12 -10.02 34.31
N LEU A 118 18.19 -9.06 33.39
CA LEU A 118 19.27 -8.96 32.40
C LEU A 118 20.58 -8.42 32.99
N ASP A 119 20.47 -7.56 34.01
CA ASP A 119 21.61 -6.92 34.68
C ASP A 119 22.18 -7.77 35.82
N GLU A 120 21.55 -8.90 36.15
CA GLU A 120 22.15 -9.86 37.06
C GLU A 120 23.44 -10.39 36.41
N PRO A 121 24.63 -10.08 36.97
CA PRO A 121 25.85 -10.70 36.48
C PRO A 121 25.65 -12.20 36.63
N THR A 122 26.10 -12.98 35.65
CA THR A 122 25.98 -14.45 35.59
C THR A 122 26.74 -15.18 36.71
N ALA A 123 26.63 -14.71 37.95
CA ALA A 123 26.90 -15.46 39.15
C ALA A 123 25.93 -16.63 39.12
N LYS A 124 26.49 -17.83 38.98
CA LYS A 124 25.71 -19.06 39.12
C LYS A 124 25.03 -18.97 40.49
N VAL A 125 23.72 -18.78 40.50
CA VAL A 125 22.90 -18.94 41.69
C VAL A 125 22.94 -20.43 42.00
N GLU A 126 23.86 -20.82 42.87
CA GLU A 126 24.03 -22.19 43.31
C GLU A 126 23.04 -22.43 44.44
N PHE A 127 21.88 -23.00 44.10
CA PHE A 127 20.90 -23.42 45.10
C PHE A 127 21.46 -24.59 45.89
N SER A 128 21.31 -24.56 47.22
CA SER A 128 21.57 -25.74 48.04
C SER A 128 20.45 -26.76 47.86
N ASP A 129 20.77 -28.05 47.97
CA ASP A 129 19.77 -29.13 47.85
C ASP A 129 18.60 -28.90 48.83
N ASP A 130 18.88 -28.47 50.05
CA ASP A 130 17.85 -28.21 51.07
C ASP A 130 16.89 -27.09 50.68
N GLU A 131 17.40 -26.04 50.04
CA GLU A 131 16.60 -24.91 49.58
C GLU A 131 15.71 -25.31 48.40
N LEU A 132 16.25 -26.11 47.47
CA LEU A 132 15.49 -26.66 46.35
C LEU A 132 14.35 -27.56 46.86
N ILE A 133 14.63 -28.46 47.80
CA ILE A 133 13.63 -29.35 48.40
C ILE A 133 12.52 -28.54 49.08
N ASN A 134 12.88 -27.48 49.81
CA ASN A 134 11.89 -26.66 50.50
C ASN A 134 11.01 -25.86 49.51
N TYR A 135 11.60 -25.36 48.43
CA TYR A 135 10.86 -24.69 47.37
C TYR A 135 9.87 -25.63 46.68
N ILE A 136 10.31 -26.85 46.34
CA ILE A 136 9.46 -27.89 45.72
C ILE A 136 8.29 -28.22 46.64
N ASN A 137 8.54 -28.50 47.92
CA ASN A 137 7.48 -28.83 48.88
C ASN A 137 6.47 -27.69 49.10
N THR A 138 6.88 -26.44 48.87
CA THR A 138 6.01 -25.27 49.07
C THR A 138 5.18 -24.94 47.84
N ASN A 139 5.74 -25.12 46.64
CA ASN A 139 5.15 -24.62 45.39
C ASN A 139 4.66 -25.71 44.43
N ILE A 140 5.05 -26.97 44.64
CA ILE A 140 4.71 -28.10 43.76
C ILE A 140 4.00 -29.15 44.60
N SER A 141 2.83 -29.61 44.15
CA SER A 141 2.10 -30.66 44.84
C SER A 141 2.66 -32.04 44.50
N GLU A 142 2.52 -33.01 45.41
CA GLU A 142 2.97 -34.40 45.17
C GLU A 142 2.28 -35.04 43.95
N TYR A 143 1.08 -34.56 43.61
CA TYR A 143 0.36 -34.95 42.40
C TYR A 143 1.05 -34.46 41.12
N ASP A 144 1.53 -33.21 41.10
CA ASP A 144 2.25 -32.64 39.95
C ASP A 144 3.59 -33.36 39.71
N ILE A 145 4.26 -33.77 40.79
CA ILE A 145 5.49 -34.57 40.73
C ILE A 145 5.21 -35.92 40.08
N TYR A 146 4.12 -36.60 40.46
CA TYR A 146 3.75 -37.89 39.91
C TYR A 146 3.47 -37.83 38.40
N LEU A 147 2.70 -36.83 37.95
CA LEU A 147 2.42 -36.62 36.52
C LEU A 147 3.69 -36.37 35.69
N GLY A 148 4.67 -35.67 36.26
CA GLY A 148 5.94 -35.38 35.60
C GLY A 148 6.87 -36.59 35.45
N THR A 149 6.65 -37.67 36.22
CA THR A 149 7.51 -38.87 36.18
C THR A 149 7.08 -39.93 35.15
N ASP A 150 5.88 -39.81 34.58
CA ASP A 150 5.32 -40.77 33.62
C ASP A 150 5.62 -40.42 32.13
N ASN A 151 6.69 -39.64 31.86
CA ASN A 151 7.22 -39.38 30.51
C ASN A 151 8.70 -39.76 30.39
#